data_AF-A0A6B2LN69-F1
#
_entry.id   AF-A0A6B2LN69-F1
#
_cell.length_a   1.000
_cell.length_b   1.000
_cell.length_c   1.000
_cell.angle_alpha   90.00
_cell.angle_beta   90.00
_cell.angle_gamma   90.00
#
_symmetry.space_group_name_H-M   'P 1'
#
loop_
_entity.id
_entity.type
_entity.pdbx_description
1 polymer ?
#
loop_
_entity_poly.entity_id
_entity_poly.type
_entity_poly.pdbx_seq_one_letter_code
_entity_poly.pdbx_strand_id
1 'polypeptide(L)'
;MATSRKKAFKRKKQRILDDVLGKLTTEEKIEGGLITDQEVIHNYQLEKLKREKEEKLKELEPYYRINQKFVPISHGRYGDKSPLEEALEQAIKEGKIELADKISNRITIQDQFQKLDAAIERKQLEDEGETQTKKKSPSLHWGFESKHRWESKGNM
;
A
#
# COMPACT_ATOMS: atom_id res chain seq x y z
N MET A 1 21.03 53.96 14.44
CA MET A 1 20.05 53.76 13.35
C MET A 1 19.18 52.47 13.49
N ALA A 2 18.81 52.02 14.69
CA ALA A 2 18.03 50.78 14.90
C ALA A 2 16.51 51.00 15.16
N THR A 3 16.09 52.25 15.31
CA THR A 3 14.72 52.63 15.71
C THR A 3 13.72 52.66 14.55
N SER A 4 14.18 52.90 13.31
CA SER A 4 13.33 52.99 12.11
C SER A 4 12.76 51.64 11.68
N ARG A 5 13.59 50.58 11.67
CA ARG A 5 13.15 49.22 11.28
C ARG A 5 12.11 48.62 12.23
N LYS A 6 12.26 48.84 13.55
CA LYS A 6 11.28 48.37 14.54
C LYS A 6 9.93 49.09 14.41
N LYS A 7 9.94 50.38 14.08
CA LYS A 7 8.72 51.18 13.83
C LYS A 7 8.02 50.75 12.53
N ALA A 8 8.79 50.43 11.49
CA ALA A 8 8.27 49.87 10.24
C ALA A 8 7.63 48.48 10.43
N PHE A 9 8.28 47.61 11.21
CA PHE A 9 7.75 46.28 11.53
C PHE A 9 6.46 46.35 12.37
N LYS A 10 6.40 47.25 13.35
CA LYS A 10 5.19 47.47 14.18
C LYS A 10 4.01 47.96 13.35
N ARG A 11 4.24 48.88 12.41
CA ARG A 11 3.22 49.36 11.46
C ARG A 11 2.77 48.27 10.50
N LYS A 12 3.70 47.43 10.00
CA LYS A 12 3.38 46.31 9.12
C LYS A 12 2.56 45.25 9.86
N LYS A 13 2.89 44.96 11.13
CA LYS A 13 2.12 44.05 11.99
C LYS A 13 0.71 44.60 12.29
N GLN A 14 0.57 45.91 12.54
CA GLN A 14 -0.73 46.53 12.77
C GLN A 14 -1.62 46.48 11.52
N ARG A 15 -1.10 46.80 10.34
CA ARG A 15 -1.86 46.67 9.08
C ARG A 15 -2.34 45.24 8.81
N ILE A 16 -1.50 44.25 9.10
CA ILE A 16 -1.88 42.84 8.97
C ILE A 16 -2.99 42.48 9.97
N LEU A 17 -2.94 43.01 11.20
CA LEU A 17 -4.00 42.79 12.19
C LEU A 17 -5.31 43.48 11.79
N ASP A 18 -5.25 44.68 11.21
CA ASP A 18 -6.41 45.42 10.75
C ASP A 18 -7.05 44.77 9.50
N ASP A 19 -6.24 44.21 8.58
CA ASP A 19 -6.70 43.42 7.43
C ASP A 19 -7.33 42.08 7.85
N VAL A 20 -6.86 41.48 8.95
CA VAL A 20 -7.41 40.24 9.51
C VAL A 20 -8.71 40.53 10.27
N LEU A 21 -8.76 41.62 11.04
CA LEU A 21 -9.96 42.05 11.76
C LEU A 21 -11.07 42.54 10.83
N GLY A 22 -10.72 43.25 9.75
CA GLY A 22 -11.68 43.71 8.75
C GLY A 22 -12.34 42.59 7.94
N LYS A 23 -11.73 41.40 7.90
CA LYS A 23 -12.32 40.19 7.29
C LYS A 23 -13.23 39.40 8.25
N LEU A 24 -13.22 39.72 9.54
CA LEU A 24 -14.00 39.02 10.57
C LEU A 24 -15.36 39.68 10.85
N THR A 25 -15.67 40.85 10.28
CA THR A 25 -16.94 41.57 10.55
C THR A 25 -17.95 41.57 9.40
N THR A 26 -17.76 40.73 8.37
CA THR A 26 -18.85 40.39 7.43
C THR A 26 -19.47 39.07 7.87
N GLU A 27 -20.15 39.13 9.02
CA GLU A 27 -21.05 38.08 9.49
C GLU A 27 -22.38 38.21 8.75
N GLU A 28 -22.57 37.42 7.71
CA GLU A 28 -23.91 36.91 7.39
C GLU A 28 -23.99 35.47 7.87
N LYS A 29 -24.77 35.28 8.92
CA LYS A 29 -25.17 33.98 9.47
C LYS A 29 -25.72 33.09 8.34
N ILE A 30 -25.07 31.96 8.12
CA ILE A 30 -25.74 30.75 7.65
C ILE A 30 -25.33 29.65 8.64
N GLU A 31 -26.34 28.96 9.15
CA GLU A 31 -26.23 27.83 10.07
C GLU A 31 -25.27 26.77 9.52
N GLY A 32 -24.27 26.38 10.31
CA GLY A 32 -23.32 25.33 9.93
C GLY A 32 -21.93 25.64 10.45
N GLY A 33 -21.40 24.82 11.35
CA GLY A 33 -20.12 25.03 12.02
C GLY A 33 -18.98 25.33 11.03
N LEU A 34 -18.29 26.45 11.27
CA LEU A 34 -17.09 26.86 10.54
C LEU A 34 -15.99 25.83 10.77
N ILE A 35 -15.81 24.91 9.82
CA ILE A 35 -14.61 24.06 9.73
C ILE A 35 -13.43 25.03 9.59
N THR A 36 -12.48 24.96 10.51
CA THR A 36 -11.31 25.83 10.47
C THR A 36 -10.45 25.51 9.25
N ASP A 37 -9.78 26.51 8.65
CA ASP A 37 -8.90 26.29 7.48
C ASP A 37 -7.85 25.19 7.74
N GLN A 38 -7.45 24.99 9.00
CA GLN A 38 -6.54 23.93 9.43
C GLN A 38 -7.16 22.54 9.32
N GLU A 39 -8.42 22.36 9.72
CA GLU A 39 -9.15 21.09 9.59
C GLU A 39 -9.37 20.73 8.12
N VAL A 40 -9.66 21.72 7.26
CA VAL A 40 -9.78 21.51 5.81
C VAL A 40 -8.45 21.01 5.22
N ILE A 41 -7.33 21.65 5.57
CA ILE A 41 -5.99 21.23 5.11
C ILE A 41 -5.66 19.82 5.59
N HIS A 42 -5.93 19.52 6.86
CA HIS A 42 -5.68 18.20 7.44
C HIS A 42 -6.51 17.10 6.76
N ASN A 43 -7.80 17.35 6.53
CA ASN A 43 -8.69 16.40 5.86
C ASN A 43 -8.27 16.16 4.40
N TYR A 44 -7.86 17.21 3.70
CA TYR A 44 -7.31 17.09 2.35
C TYR A 44 -6.04 16.23 2.32
N GLN A 45 -5.13 16.42 3.28
CA GLN A 45 -3.93 15.60 3.40
C GLN A 45 -4.26 14.14 3.68
N LEU A 46 -5.20 13.86 4.59
CA LEU A 46 -5.67 12.51 4.87
C LEU A 46 -6.28 11.85 3.62
N GLU A 47 -7.10 12.57 2.88
CA GLU A 47 -7.74 12.06 1.66
C GLU A 47 -6.73 11.81 0.55
N LYS A 48 -5.72 12.67 0.42
CA LYS A 48 -4.60 12.45 -0.50
C LYS A 48 -3.83 11.18 -0.13
N LEU A 49 -3.49 10.99 1.15
CA LEU A 49 -2.80 9.79 1.63
C LEU A 49 -3.66 8.52 1.43
N LYS A 50 -4.98 8.61 1.59
CA LYS A 50 -5.90 7.50 1.30
C LYS A 50 -5.85 7.12 -0.18
N ARG A 51 -5.95 8.09 -1.08
CA ARG A 51 -5.83 7.86 -2.54
C ARG A 51 -4.50 7.23 -2.91
N GLU A 52 -3.38 7.75 -2.40
CA GLU A 52 -2.05 7.17 -2.66
C GLU A 52 -1.93 5.73 -2.15
N LYS A 53 -2.56 5.39 -1.01
CA LYS A 53 -2.62 4.01 -0.51
C LYS A 53 -3.49 3.12 -1.37
N GLU A 54 -4.65 3.60 -1.81
CA GLU A 54 -5.55 2.86 -2.70
C GLU A 54 -4.92 2.55 -4.05
N GLU A 55 -4.16 3.50 -4.62
CA GLU A 55 -3.39 3.29 -5.85
C GLU A 55 -2.36 2.16 -5.68
N LYS A 56 -1.58 2.20 -4.59
CA LYS A 56 -0.62 1.13 -4.26
C LYS A 56 -1.28 -0.23 -4.04
N LEU A 57 -2.47 -0.25 -3.43
CA LEU A 57 -3.23 -1.49 -3.23
C LEU A 57 -3.73 -2.05 -4.57
N LYS A 58 -4.23 -1.20 -5.48
CA LYS A 58 -4.65 -1.60 -6.84
C LYS A 58 -3.49 -2.19 -7.63
N GLU A 59 -2.28 -1.64 -7.50
CA GLU A 59 -1.09 -2.22 -8.12
C GLU A 59 -0.76 -3.63 -7.60
N LEU A 60 -1.11 -3.94 -6.35
CA LEU A 60 -0.87 -5.24 -5.73
C LEU A 60 -1.98 -6.26 -6.00
N GLU A 61 -3.18 -5.84 -6.40
CA GLU A 61 -4.34 -6.71 -6.67
C GLU A 61 -4.05 -7.92 -7.57
N PRO A 62 -3.26 -7.80 -8.66
CA PRO A 62 -2.92 -8.95 -9.50
C PRO A 62 -2.18 -10.04 -8.71
N TYR A 63 -1.25 -9.65 -7.84
CA TYR A 63 -0.35 -10.57 -7.12
C TYR A 63 -1.05 -11.37 -6.00
N TYR A 64 -2.23 -10.91 -5.56
CA TYR A 64 -3.03 -11.59 -4.54
C TYR A 64 -3.57 -12.96 -4.97
N ARG A 65 -3.95 -13.10 -6.25
CA ARG A 65 -4.83 -14.22 -6.70
C ARG A 65 -4.18 -15.22 -7.64
N ILE A 66 -3.05 -14.90 -8.27
CA ILE A 66 -2.48 -15.71 -9.36
C ILE A 66 -2.16 -17.15 -8.93
N ASN A 67 -1.76 -17.37 -7.66
CA ASN A 67 -1.28 -18.69 -7.19
C ASN A 67 -2.13 -19.37 -6.12
N GLN A 68 -3.31 -18.86 -5.76
CA GLN A 68 -4.18 -19.53 -4.76
C GLN A 68 -4.58 -20.96 -5.17
N LYS A 69 -4.62 -21.23 -6.48
CA LYS A 69 -4.99 -22.54 -7.03
C LYS A 69 -3.85 -23.57 -7.01
N PHE A 70 -2.60 -23.13 -6.80
CA PHE A 70 -1.40 -23.95 -6.90
C PHE A 70 -0.70 -24.18 -5.56
N VAL A 71 -1.26 -23.68 -4.45
CA VAL A 71 -0.77 -24.04 -3.12
C VAL A 71 -1.14 -25.51 -2.90
N PRO A 72 -0.16 -26.42 -2.66
CA PRO A 72 -0.49 -27.79 -2.31
C PRO A 72 -1.38 -27.76 -1.08
N ILE A 73 -2.61 -28.26 -1.22
CA ILE A 73 -3.50 -28.42 -0.09
C ILE A 73 -2.83 -29.45 0.80
N SER A 74 -2.44 -29.05 2.01
CA SER A 74 -1.96 -29.99 3.02
C SER A 74 -3.10 -30.97 3.32
N HIS A 75 -3.03 -32.17 2.76
CA HIS A 75 -4.04 -33.21 2.95
C HIS A 75 -3.85 -34.00 4.26
N GLY A 76 -2.96 -33.56 5.16
CA GLY A 76 -2.51 -34.40 6.27
C GLY A 76 -2.16 -33.60 7.52
N ARG A 77 -3.15 -33.53 8.42
CA ARG A 77 -3.13 -32.89 9.75
C ARG A 77 -3.12 -31.37 9.68
N TYR A 78 -4.19 -30.78 10.25
CA TYR A 78 -4.15 -29.39 10.70
C TYR A 78 -2.83 -29.19 11.43
N GLY A 79 -2.03 -28.21 11.01
CA GLY A 79 -0.82 -27.84 11.74
C GLY A 79 -1.14 -27.52 13.19
N ASP A 80 -0.12 -27.40 14.03
CA ASP A 80 -0.31 -26.97 15.41
C ASP A 80 -1.06 -25.63 15.41
N LYS A 81 -2.10 -25.54 16.25
CA LYS A 81 -2.95 -24.36 16.31
C LYS A 81 -2.12 -23.16 16.73
N SER A 82 -2.41 -22.01 16.12
CA SER A 82 -1.82 -20.76 16.58
C SER A 82 -2.32 -20.45 18.01
N PRO A 83 -1.49 -19.86 18.89
CA PRO A 83 -1.93 -19.44 20.23
C PRO A 83 -3.18 -18.54 20.21
N LEU A 84 -3.38 -17.75 19.13
CA LEU A 84 -4.57 -16.93 18.95
C LEU A 84 -5.82 -17.77 18.64
N GLU A 85 -5.67 -18.86 17.88
CA GLU A 85 -6.76 -19.80 17.60
C GLU A 85 -7.14 -20.58 18.85
N GLU A 86 -6.16 -21.00 19.66
CA GLU A 86 -6.43 -21.63 20.96
C GLU A 86 -7.17 -20.67 21.90
N ALA A 87 -6.74 -19.41 21.98
CA ALA A 87 -7.41 -18.39 22.77
C ALA A 87 -8.84 -18.10 22.26
N LEU A 88 -9.06 -18.12 20.95
CA LEU A 88 -10.38 -18.00 20.33
C LEU A 88 -11.28 -19.16 20.76
N GLU A 89 -10.80 -20.40 20.68
CA GLU A 89 -11.55 -21.59 21.11
C GLU A 89 -11.88 -21.55 22.60
N GLN A 90 -10.95 -21.11 23.44
CA GLN A 90 -11.18 -20.93 24.87
C GLN A 90 -12.26 -19.87 25.13
N ALA A 91 -12.20 -18.71 24.47
CA ALA A 91 -13.20 -17.65 24.60
C ALA A 91 -14.61 -18.12 24.19
N ILE A 92 -14.70 -18.94 23.13
CA ILE A 92 -15.96 -19.55 22.69
C ILE A 92 -16.48 -20.54 23.73
N LYS A 93 -15.62 -21.42 24.26
CA LYS A 93 -16.00 -22.40 25.30
C LYS A 93 -16.50 -21.72 26.57
N GLU A 94 -15.91 -20.59 26.94
CA GLU A 94 -16.32 -19.78 28.09
C GLU A 94 -17.56 -18.91 27.81
N GLY A 95 -18.05 -18.85 26.57
CA GLY A 95 -19.20 -18.03 26.18
C GLY A 95 -18.91 -16.53 26.10
N LYS A 96 -17.64 -16.11 26.06
CA LYS A 96 -17.22 -14.70 25.98
C LYS A 96 -17.19 -14.22 24.51
N ILE A 97 -18.36 -13.97 23.94
CA ILE A 97 -18.54 -13.65 22.52
C ILE A 97 -17.75 -12.39 22.11
N GLU A 98 -17.81 -11.31 22.89
CA GLU A 98 -17.11 -10.06 22.55
C GLU A 98 -15.58 -10.23 22.45
N LEU A 99 -15.00 -11.11 23.27
CA LEU A 99 -13.57 -11.39 23.21
C LEU A 99 -13.24 -12.26 22.00
N ALA A 100 -14.07 -13.25 21.71
CA ALA A 100 -13.91 -14.08 20.52
C ALA A 100 -13.95 -13.23 19.24
N ASP A 101 -14.87 -12.27 19.13
CA ASP A 101 -14.95 -11.35 17.99
C ASP A 101 -13.68 -10.50 17.84
N LYS A 102 -13.14 -9.96 18.95
CA LYS A 102 -11.88 -9.20 18.92
C LYS A 102 -10.70 -10.04 18.45
N ILE A 103 -10.60 -11.29 18.92
CA ILE A 103 -9.54 -12.22 18.52
C ILE A 103 -9.70 -12.58 17.04
N SER A 104 -10.92 -12.87 16.59
CA SER A 104 -11.23 -13.18 15.18
C SER A 104 -10.85 -12.03 14.24
N ASN A 105 -11.20 -10.80 14.61
CA ASN A 105 -10.82 -9.60 13.85
C ASN A 105 -9.30 -9.46 13.76
N ARG A 106 -8.58 -9.74 14.85
CA ARG A 106 -7.11 -9.70 14.85
C ARG A 106 -6.49 -10.76 13.94
N ILE A 107 -6.98 -12.00 13.97
CA ILE A 107 -6.53 -13.08 13.08
C ILE A 107 -6.75 -12.66 11.62
N THR A 108 -7.95 -12.16 11.31
CA THR A 108 -8.29 -11.69 9.94
C THR A 108 -7.33 -10.60 9.46
N ILE A 109 -6.99 -9.63 10.33
CA ILE A 109 -6.03 -8.57 10.01
C ILE A 109 -4.63 -9.13 9.75
N GLN A 110 -4.16 -10.08 10.57
CA GLN A 110 -2.85 -10.73 10.37
C GLN A 110 -2.78 -11.50 9.05
N ASP A 111 -3.82 -12.26 8.72
CA ASP A 111 -3.91 -12.99 7.45
C ASP A 111 -3.89 -12.04 6.24
N GLN A 112 -4.53 -10.88 6.36
CA GLN A 112 -4.49 -9.84 5.33
C GLN A 112 -3.09 -9.27 5.16
N PHE A 113 -2.37 -9.00 6.26
CA PHE A 113 -0.97 -8.54 6.19
C PHE A 113 -0.05 -9.58 5.56
N GLN A 114 -0.17 -10.86 5.92
CA GLN A 114 0.64 -11.92 5.30
C GLN A 114 0.40 -12.01 3.78
N LYS A 115 -0.85 -11.83 3.34
CA LYS A 115 -1.18 -11.79 1.90
C LYS A 115 -0.60 -10.55 1.21
N LEU A 116 -0.61 -9.39 1.88
CA LEU A 116 0.02 -8.16 1.39
C LEU A 116 1.54 -8.34 1.24
N ASP A 117 2.21 -8.86 2.27
CA ASP A 117 3.66 -9.06 2.27
C ASP A 117 4.06 -10.02 1.14
N ALA A 118 3.35 -11.14 1.01
CA ALA A 118 3.58 -12.09 -0.08
C ALA A 118 3.32 -11.48 -1.48
N ALA A 119 2.36 -10.56 -1.60
CA ALA A 119 2.11 -9.84 -2.85
C ALA A 119 3.24 -8.85 -3.17
N ILE A 120 3.76 -8.15 -2.16
CA ILE A 120 4.88 -7.21 -2.30
C ILE A 120 6.15 -7.95 -2.71
N GLU A 121 6.50 -9.05 -2.02
CA GLU A 121 7.66 -9.87 -2.35
C GLU A 121 7.63 -10.36 -3.80
N ARG A 122 6.44 -10.76 -4.29
CA ARG A 122 6.27 -11.19 -5.69
C ARG A 122 6.46 -10.07 -6.69
N LYS A 123 5.88 -8.89 -6.42
CA LYS A 123 6.07 -7.71 -7.28
C LYS A 123 7.56 -7.37 -7.39
N GLN A 124 8.27 -7.37 -6.27
CA GLN A 124 9.72 -7.15 -6.25
C GLN A 124 10.48 -8.20 -7.06
N LEU A 125 10.13 -9.49 -6.92
CA LEU A 125 10.76 -10.57 -7.68
C LEU A 125 10.48 -10.46 -9.19
N GLU A 126 9.28 -10.05 -9.59
CA GLU A 126 8.95 -9.80 -11.00
C GLU A 126 9.72 -8.60 -11.56
N ASP A 127 9.76 -7.48 -10.83
CA ASP A 127 10.55 -6.30 -11.19
C ASP A 127 12.03 -6.66 -11.39
N GLU A 128 12.60 -7.45 -10.47
CA GLU A 128 13.97 -7.98 -10.55
C GLU A 128 14.14 -8.97 -11.72
N GLY A 129 13.20 -9.89 -11.93
CA GLY A 129 13.21 -10.88 -13.00
C GLY A 129 13.08 -10.28 -14.40
N GLU A 130 12.28 -9.22 -14.55
CA GLU A 130 12.23 -8.42 -15.77
C GLU A 130 13.57 -7.74 -16.06
N THR A 131 14.29 -7.29 -15.03
CA THR A 131 15.63 -6.73 -15.24
C THR A 131 16.65 -7.80 -15.68
N GLN A 132 16.45 -9.06 -15.26
CA GLN A 132 17.31 -10.18 -15.64
C GLN A 132 16.97 -10.76 -17.02
N THR A 133 15.69 -10.84 -17.41
CA THR A 133 15.29 -11.28 -18.76
C THR A 133 15.69 -10.26 -19.84
N LYS A 134 15.78 -8.98 -19.50
CA LYS A 134 16.40 -7.94 -20.35
C LYS A 134 17.91 -8.12 -20.51
N LYS A 135 18.58 -8.83 -19.61
CA LYS A 135 19.98 -9.31 -19.76
C LYS A 135 19.96 -10.62 -20.55
N LYS A 136 19.69 -10.48 -21.85
CA LYS A 136 19.81 -11.48 -22.93
C LYS A 136 20.67 -12.68 -22.53
N SER A 137 20.06 -13.87 -22.43
CA SER A 137 20.83 -15.10 -22.52
C SER A 137 21.53 -15.09 -23.90
N PRO A 138 22.85 -15.31 -23.97
CA PRO A 138 23.51 -15.51 -25.26
C PRO A 138 22.79 -16.67 -25.96
N SER A 139 22.50 -16.54 -27.25
CA SER A 139 21.79 -17.58 -28.02
C SER A 139 22.41 -18.93 -27.70
N LEU A 140 21.64 -19.80 -27.06
CA LEU A 140 22.15 -21.08 -26.61
C LEU A 140 22.40 -21.90 -27.89
N HIS A 141 23.67 -22.14 -28.22
CA HIS A 141 24.11 -22.80 -29.46
C HIS A 141 23.83 -24.31 -29.45
N TRP A 142 22.73 -24.78 -28.85
CA TRP A 142 22.30 -26.17 -28.96
C TRP A 142 21.87 -26.39 -30.41
N GLY A 143 22.86 -26.73 -31.23
CA GLY A 143 22.76 -26.73 -32.67
C GLY A 143 21.77 -27.76 -33.15
N PHE A 144 20.72 -27.27 -33.80
CA PHE A 144 20.28 -27.91 -35.03
C PHE A 144 20.84 -27.05 -36.17
N GLU A 145 22.06 -27.39 -36.60
CA GLU A 145 22.61 -26.83 -37.82
C GLU A 145 21.75 -27.38 -38.96
N SER A 146 20.85 -26.54 -39.45
CA SER A 146 19.88 -26.88 -40.48
C SER A 146 20.59 -27.39 -41.72
N LYS A 147 20.74 -28.71 -41.80
CA LYS A 147 20.72 -29.48 -43.03
C LYS A 147 21.86 -29.18 -44.03
N HIS A 148 23.12 -29.43 -43.65
CA HIS A 148 24.19 -29.72 -44.64
C HIS A 148 24.28 -31.21 -45.04
N ARG A 149 23.41 -32.10 -44.52
CA ARG A 149 23.49 -33.56 -44.76
C ARG A 149 23.04 -34.06 -46.14
N TRP A 150 22.47 -33.23 -47.01
CA TRP A 150 22.08 -33.65 -48.38
C TRP A 150 23.10 -33.22 -49.44
N GLU A 151 24.06 -32.36 -49.12
CA GLU A 151 25.10 -31.93 -50.06
C GLU A 151 26.33 -32.85 -50.06
N SER A 152 26.50 -33.71 -49.05
CA SER A 152 27.63 -34.67 -48.99
C SER A 152 27.28 -36.12 -49.37
N LYS A 153 26.01 -36.41 -49.74
CA LYS A 153 25.59 -37.76 -50.17
C LYS A 153 25.24 -37.81 -51.66
N GLY A 154 26.01 -37.08 -52.47
CA GLY A 154 25.93 -37.05 -53.93
C GLY A 154 27.28 -37.31 -54.60
N ASN A 155 28.19 -38.04 -53.95
CA ASN A 155 29.44 -38.51 -54.56
C ASN A 155 29.52 -40.05 -54.38
N MET A 156 28.73 -40.76 -55.18
CA MET A 156 28.85 -42.19 -55.48
C MET A 156 28.53 -42.38 -56.96
#